data_AF-A0A2H0MP31-F1
#
_entry.id   AF-A0A2H0MP31-F1
#
_cell.length_a   1.000
_cell.length_b   1.000
_cell.length_c   1.000
_cell.angle_alpha   90.00
_cell.angle_beta   90.00
_cell.angle_gamma   90.00
#
_symmetry.space_group_name_H-M   'P 1'
#
loop_
_entity.id
_entity.type
_entity.pdbx_description
1 polymer ?
#
loop_
_entity_poly.entity_id
_entity_poly.type
_entity_poly.pdbx_seq_one_letter_code
_entity_poly.pdbx_strand_id
1 'polypeptide(L)'
;MSEKILILEEQEFERFRKYCKERGFDLSYKRGEDIKISRFSSNEKRRAELEREAVNRDSKIVKRQNQKATFYDIAEYEKERWNNAFQEICEEFKEKNKEVKSW
;
A
#
# COMPACT_ATOMS: atom_id res chain seq x y z
N MET A 1 10.23 -10.20 11.73
CA MET A 1 10.48 -9.33 10.56
C MET A 1 9.40 -8.27 10.55
N SER A 2 9.75 -6.98 10.46
CA SER A 2 8.76 -5.91 10.38
C SER A 2 7.93 -6.07 9.11
N GLU A 3 6.62 -6.04 9.24
CA GLU A 3 5.72 -6.19 8.10
C GLU A 3 5.92 -5.01 7.13
N LYS A 4 6.28 -5.30 5.88
CA LYS A 4 6.53 -4.27 4.87
C LYS A 4 5.18 -3.63 4.52
N ILE A 5 5.06 -2.31 4.69
CA ILE A 5 3.87 -1.55 4.30
C ILE A 5 4.22 -0.69 3.08
N LEU A 6 3.37 -0.76 2.06
CA LEU A 6 3.53 -0.03 0.82
C LEU A 6 2.56 1.17 0.80
N ILE A 7 3.12 2.37 0.87
CA ILE A 7 2.36 3.63 0.80
C ILE A 7 2.60 4.23 -0.58
N LEU A 8 1.52 4.40 -1.34
CA LEU A 8 1.55 4.86 -2.74
C LEU A 8 0.64 6.07 -2.94
N GLU A 9 1.05 7.02 -3.78
CA GLU A 9 0.14 8.05 -4.28
C GLU A 9 -0.87 7.45 -5.29
N GLU A 10 -2.00 8.11 -5.51
CA GLU A 10 -3.12 7.58 -6.31
C GLU A 10 -2.70 6.99 -7.67
N GLN A 11 -1.93 7.72 -8.47
CA GLN A 11 -1.49 7.23 -9.79
C GLN A 11 -0.55 6.03 -9.70
N GLU A 12 0.26 5.93 -8.65
CA GLU A 12 1.15 4.81 -8.42
C GLU A 12 0.36 3.59 -7.91
N PHE A 13 -0.62 3.83 -7.03
CA PHE A 13 -1.54 2.79 -6.56
C PHE A 13 -2.32 2.14 -7.71
N GLU A 14 -2.90 2.91 -8.63
CA GLU A 14 -3.68 2.30 -9.72
C GLU A 14 -2.78 1.46 -10.65
N ARG A 15 -1.52 1.87 -10.87
CA ARG A 15 -0.53 1.06 -11.59
C ARG A 15 -0.18 -0.21 -10.83
N PHE A 16 0.06 -0.10 -9.53
CA PHE A 16 0.36 -1.24 -8.66
C PHE A 16 -0.81 -2.23 -8.58
N ARG A 17 -2.04 -1.72 -8.49
CA ARG A 17 -3.28 -2.50 -8.49
C ARG A 17 -3.42 -3.30 -9.77
N LYS A 18 -3.22 -2.66 -10.94
CA LYS A 18 -3.25 -3.35 -12.23
C LYS A 18 -2.17 -4.45 -12.29
N TYR A 19 -0.97 -4.14 -11.83
CA TYR A 19 0.15 -5.06 -11.80
C TYR A 19 -0.08 -6.28 -10.88
N CYS A 20 -0.72 -6.08 -9.72
CA CYS A 20 -1.13 -7.16 -8.83
C CYS A 20 -2.23 -8.02 -9.47
N LYS A 21 -3.19 -7.40 -10.15
CA LYS A 21 -4.26 -8.12 -10.86
C LYS A 21 -3.72 -9.02 -11.97
N GLU A 22 -2.70 -8.57 -12.71
CA GLU A 22 -1.99 -9.38 -13.72
C GLU A 22 -1.29 -10.61 -13.11
N ARG A 23 -0.98 -10.60 -11.80
CA ARG A 23 -0.41 -11.72 -11.04
C ARG A 23 -1.45 -12.55 -10.28
N GLY A 24 -2.73 -12.24 -10.48
CA GLY A 24 -3.83 -12.95 -9.83
C GLY A 24 -4.02 -12.57 -8.36
N PHE A 25 -3.78 -11.31 -7.99
CA PHE A 25 -4.14 -10.72 -6.70
C PHE A 25 -5.13 -9.57 -6.89
N ASP A 26 -6.29 -9.62 -6.24
CA ASP A 26 -7.29 -8.56 -6.35
C ASP A 26 -7.23 -7.54 -5.19
N LEU A 27 -6.68 -6.37 -5.49
CA LEU A 27 -6.64 -5.21 -4.59
C LEU A 27 -7.88 -4.34 -4.73
N SER A 28 -9.06 -4.92 -4.52
CA SER A 28 -10.34 -4.22 -4.51
C SER A 28 -10.88 -4.00 -3.08
N TYR A 29 -10.32 -4.69 -2.09
CA TYR A 29 -10.83 -4.71 -0.72
C TYR A 29 -10.29 -3.52 0.09
N LYS A 30 -11.17 -2.55 0.33
CA LYS A 30 -10.92 -1.43 1.23
C LYS A 30 -11.06 -1.88 2.69
N ARG A 31 -10.08 -1.53 3.53
CA ARG A 31 -10.06 -1.79 4.98
C ARG A 31 -10.51 -0.56 5.77
N GLY A 32 -11.78 -0.56 6.14
CA GLY A 32 -12.38 0.48 6.99
C GLY A 32 -12.52 1.84 6.30
N GLU A 33 -12.70 2.89 7.09
CA GLU A 33 -12.91 4.26 6.59
C GLU A 33 -11.59 4.95 6.21
N ASP A 34 -11.69 5.97 5.35
CA ASP A 34 -10.53 6.81 4.99
C ASP A 34 -10.12 7.68 6.18
N ILE A 35 -8.82 7.92 6.32
CA ILE A 35 -8.31 8.83 7.36
C ILE A 35 -7.79 10.13 6.75
N LYS A 36 -7.91 11.24 7.52
CA LYS A 36 -7.35 12.54 7.16
C LYS A 36 -5.90 12.65 7.62
N ILE A 37 -4.99 12.92 6.68
CA ILE A 37 -3.52 12.98 6.92
C ILE A 37 -3.08 14.40 7.35
N SER A 38 -3.99 15.36 7.45
CA SER A 38 -3.70 16.79 7.67
C SER A 38 -3.18 17.14 9.07
N ARG A 39 -3.01 16.17 9.97
CA ARG A 39 -2.64 16.42 11.38
C ARG A 39 -1.14 16.59 11.65
N PHE A 40 -0.25 16.30 10.68
CA PHE A 40 1.19 16.25 10.92
C PHE A 40 2.00 17.21 10.05
N SER A 41 3.03 17.81 10.65
CA SER A 41 3.89 18.84 10.05
C SER A 41 5.04 18.29 9.19
N SER A 42 5.52 17.06 9.43
CA SER A 42 6.60 16.45 8.63
C SER A 42 6.15 15.19 7.88
N ASN A 43 6.75 14.95 6.71
CA ASN A 43 6.47 13.76 5.89
C ASN A 43 6.82 12.45 6.60
N GLU A 44 7.89 12.44 7.40
CA GLU A 44 8.30 11.27 8.18
C GLU A 44 7.26 10.88 9.23
N LYS A 45 6.74 11.85 9.99
CA LYS A 45 5.68 11.60 10.98
C LYS A 45 4.39 11.11 10.32
N ARG A 46 4.03 11.68 9.16
CA ARG A 46 2.89 11.19 8.35
C ARG A 46 3.10 9.74 7.95
N ARG A 47 4.29 9.39 7.46
CA ARG A 47 4.61 8.04 7.04
C ARG A 47 4.51 7.05 8.20
N ALA A 48 5.15 7.35 9.33
CA ALA A 48 5.13 6.50 10.51
C ALA A 48 3.70 6.28 11.05
N GLU A 49 2.84 7.32 11.04
CA GLU A 49 1.43 7.13 11.39
C GLU A 49 0.70 6.22 10.41
N LEU A 50 0.86 6.43 9.11
CA LEU A 50 0.22 5.59 8.09
C LEU A 50 0.66 4.13 8.22
N GLU A 51 1.94 3.88 8.50
CA GLU A 51 2.46 2.54 8.77
C GLU A 51 1.80 1.94 10.03
N ARG A 52 1.72 2.70 11.13
CA ARG A 52 1.04 2.23 12.35
C ARG A 52 -0.44 1.92 12.11
N GLU A 53 -1.17 2.79 11.42
CA GLU A 53 -2.59 2.58 11.11
C GLU A 53 -2.80 1.37 10.18
N ALA A 54 -1.88 1.13 9.26
CA ALA A 54 -1.91 -0.05 8.40
C ALA A 54 -1.70 -1.35 9.19
N VAL A 55 -0.76 -1.39 10.15
CA VAL A 55 -0.60 -2.54 11.07
C VAL A 55 -1.87 -2.77 11.87
N ASN A 56 -2.47 -1.72 12.46
CA ASN A 56 -3.69 -1.83 13.25
C ASN A 56 -4.89 -2.36 12.46
N ARG A 57 -4.87 -2.19 11.13
CA ARG A 57 -5.94 -2.60 10.21
C ARG A 57 -5.64 -3.88 9.44
N ASP A 58 -4.52 -4.55 9.74
CA ASP A 58 -4.03 -5.72 9.01
C ASP A 58 -3.99 -5.46 7.49
N SER A 59 -3.42 -4.32 7.11
CA SER A 59 -3.39 -3.81 5.74
C SER A 59 -1.97 -3.58 5.30
N LYS A 60 -1.54 -4.20 4.20
CA LYS A 60 -0.18 -4.01 3.67
C LYS A 60 -0.05 -2.81 2.73
N ILE A 61 -1.16 -2.29 2.21
CA ILE A 61 -1.14 -1.23 1.20
C ILE A 61 -1.95 -0.02 1.68
N VAL A 62 -1.39 1.16 1.43
CA VAL A 62 -2.05 2.44 1.69
C VAL A 62 -2.02 3.27 0.42
N LYS A 63 -3.19 3.67 -0.07
CA LYS A 63 -3.34 4.67 -1.13
C LYS A 63 -3.46 6.04 -0.50
N ARG A 64 -2.64 6.98 -0.95
CA ARG A 64 -2.75 8.41 -0.62
C ARG A 64 -3.40 9.16 -1.77
N GLN A 65 -4.35 10.01 -1.43
CA GLN A 65 -5.01 10.93 -2.34
C GLN A 65 -5.22 12.26 -1.63
N ASN A 66 -4.43 13.26 -1.99
CA ASN A 66 -4.42 14.57 -1.32
C ASN A 66 -4.19 14.42 0.21
N GLN A 67 -5.16 14.86 1.01
CA GLN A 67 -5.14 14.75 2.47
C GLN A 67 -5.88 13.52 2.99
N LYS A 68 -6.18 12.53 2.15
CA LYS A 68 -6.87 11.28 2.52
C LYS A 68 -5.96 10.08 2.31
N ALA A 69 -6.01 9.13 3.23
CA ALA A 69 -5.41 7.82 3.09
C ALA A 69 -6.48 6.72 3.16
N THR A 70 -6.40 5.77 2.23
CA THR A 70 -7.27 4.60 2.13
C THR A 70 -6.43 3.35 2.25
N PHE A 71 -6.88 2.41 3.07
CA PHE A 71 -6.17 1.17 3.37
C PHE A 71 -6.74 0.05 2.50
N TYR A 72 -5.86 -0.73 1.89
CA TYR A 72 -6.24 -1.81 0.99
C TYR A 72 -5.56 -3.11 1.37
N ASP A 73 -6.31 -4.18 1.19
CA ASP A 73 -5.86 -5.55 1.32
C ASP A 73 -6.46 -6.38 0.18
N ILE A 74 -6.19 -7.67 0.19
CA ILE A 74 -6.77 -8.65 -0.73
C ILE A 74 -7.82 -9.52 -0.04
N ALA A 75 -8.45 -10.40 -0.81
CA ALA A 75 -9.37 -11.39 -0.27
C ALA A 75 -8.65 -12.37 0.68
N GLU A 76 -9.38 -12.86 1.69
CA GLU A 76 -8.83 -13.77 2.70
C GLU A 76 -8.24 -15.05 2.11
N TYR A 77 -8.90 -15.62 1.09
CA TYR A 77 -8.42 -16.83 0.40
C TYR A 77 -7.11 -16.62 -0.39
N GLU A 78 -6.68 -15.37 -0.60
CA GLU A 78 -5.43 -15.01 -1.27
C GLU A 78 -4.32 -14.63 -0.29
N LYS A 79 -4.63 -14.44 1.01
CA LYS A 79 -3.71 -13.89 2.03
C LYS A 79 -2.42 -14.68 2.17
N GLU A 80 -2.48 -16.00 2.18
CA GLU A 80 -1.28 -16.82 2.33
C GLU A 80 -0.34 -16.66 1.13
N ARG A 81 -0.88 -16.80 -0.09
CA ARG A 81 -0.12 -16.60 -1.34
C ARG A 81 0.47 -15.19 -1.41
N TRP A 82 -0.28 -14.21 -0.93
CA TRP A 82 0.17 -12.83 -0.89
C TRP A 82 1.25 -12.57 0.12
N ASN A 83 1.14 -13.09 1.33
CA ASN A 83 2.18 -12.96 2.34
C ASN A 83 3.53 -13.49 1.83
N ASN A 84 3.50 -14.56 1.02
CA ASN A 84 4.69 -15.14 0.41
C ASN A 84 5.21 -14.32 -0.78
N ALA A 85 4.33 -13.78 -1.63
CA ALA A 85 4.70 -13.08 -2.86
C ALA A 85 4.88 -11.55 -2.70
N PHE A 86 4.37 -10.96 -1.63
CA PHE A 86 4.22 -9.50 -1.52
C PHE A 86 5.55 -8.76 -1.63
N GLN A 87 6.60 -9.28 -0.98
CA GLN A 87 7.91 -8.66 -1.01
C GLN A 87 8.49 -8.62 -2.42
N GLU A 88 8.42 -9.75 -3.13
CA GLU A 88 8.88 -9.90 -4.51
C GLU A 88 8.09 -9.00 -5.46
N ILE A 89 6.75 -8.99 -5.35
CA ILE A 89 5.86 -8.11 -6.12
C ILE A 89 6.22 -6.64 -5.94
N CYS A 90 6.49 -6.22 -4.70
CA CYS A 90 6.90 -4.85 -4.41
C CYS A 90 8.26 -4.50 -5.03
N GLU A 91 9.20 -5.44 -5.02
CA GLU A 91 10.55 -5.24 -5.56
C GLU A 91 10.52 -5.19 -7.08
N GLU A 92 9.88 -6.16 -7.74
CA GLU A 92 9.70 -6.17 -9.19
C GLU A 92 8.93 -4.91 -9.66
N PHE A 93 7.87 -4.51 -8.94
CA PHE A 93 7.14 -3.30 -9.30
C PHE A 93 8.04 -2.07 -9.23
N LYS A 94 8.84 -1.92 -8.17
CA LYS A 94 9.78 -0.80 -8.04
C LYS A 94 10.84 -0.82 -9.13
N GLU A 95 11.37 -1.99 -9.48
CA GLU A 95 12.35 -2.13 -10.56
C GLU A 95 11.78 -1.77 -11.92
N LYS A 96 10.58 -2.26 -12.24
CA LYS A 96 9.87 -1.91 -13.49
C LYS A 96 9.46 -0.44 -13.55
N ASN A 97 9.31 0.21 -12.41
CA ASN A 97 8.97 1.62 -12.29
C ASN A 97 10.16 2.48 -11.83
N LYS A 98 11.42 2.04 -12.09
CA LYS A 98 12.64 2.86 -11.98
C LYS A 98 12.68 3.99 -13.05
N GLU A 99 11.62 4.80 -13.06
CA GLU A 99 11.55 6.19 -13.54
C GLU A 99 10.65 7.05 -12.61
N VAL A 100 10.27 6.54 -11.43
CA VAL A 100 9.60 7.36 -10.40
C VAL A 100 10.64 7.73 -9.35
N LYS A 101 11.02 9.00 -9.33
CA LYS A 101 11.92 9.59 -8.31
C LYS A 101 11.51 9.11 -6.92
N SER A 102 12.38 8.31 -6.30
CA SER A 102 12.28 8.00 -4.89
C SER A 102 12.37 9.29 -4.10
N TRP A 103 11.44 9.47 -3.17
CA TRP A 103 11.61 10.40 -2.06
C TRP A 103 12.72 9.91 -1.14
#